data_AF-A0A814TZY7-F1
#
_entry.id   AF-A0A814TZY7-F1
#
_cell.length_a   1.000
_cell.length_b   1.000
_cell.length_c   1.000
_cell.angle_alpha   90.00
_cell.angle_beta   90.00
_cell.angle_gamma   90.00
#
_symmetry.space_group_name_H-M   'P 1'
#
loop_
_entity.id
_entity.type
_entity.pdbx_description
1 polymer ?
#
loop_
_entity_poly.entity_id
_entity_poly.type
_entity_poly.pdbx_seq_one_letter_code
_entity_poly.pdbx_strand_id
1 'polypeptide(L)'
;MMENKGIYAFLNCHQDVFSRFFCDEGVPDWIAKNLGADTLKEFLLPFPLNFKREPDTEYPVLDQYLQHPFAQYYFTQGVINDFKVLCTNGNGILEAFASFWRAVASYFADRSGGYHTVGFGPSSVSCSDVQKVARSDSQSR
;
A
#
# COMPACT_ATOMS: atom_id res chain seq x y z
N MET A 1 -8.04 14.06 22.87
CA MET A 1 -7.12 13.90 21.73
C MET A 1 -5.68 13.77 22.24
N MET A 2 -4.75 13.28 21.41
CA MET A 2 -3.33 13.10 21.79
C MET A 2 -2.64 14.46 22.05
N GLU A 3 -2.97 15.44 21.21
CA GLU A 3 -2.64 16.88 21.33
C GLU A 3 -2.75 17.42 22.77
N ASN A 4 -3.93 17.30 23.41
CA ASN A 4 -4.18 17.76 24.78
C ASN A 4 -3.36 17.04 25.86
N LYS A 5 -2.54 16.04 25.49
CA LYS A 5 -1.64 15.30 26.38
C LYS A 5 -0.16 15.54 26.06
N GLY A 6 0.16 16.44 25.12
CA GLY A 6 1.52 16.66 24.62
C GLY A 6 2.09 15.45 23.86
N ILE A 7 1.23 14.55 23.37
CA ILE A 7 1.63 13.36 22.61
C ILE A 7 1.60 13.70 21.13
N TYR A 8 2.78 13.66 20.51
CA TYR A 8 2.96 13.86 19.07
C TYR A 8 2.54 12.62 18.29
N ALA A 9 1.92 12.82 17.13
CA ALA A 9 1.41 11.75 16.28
C ALA A 9 2.17 11.68 14.95
N PHE A 10 2.65 10.48 14.63
CA PHE A 10 3.21 10.15 13.32
C PHE A 10 2.10 9.57 12.44
N LEU A 11 1.86 10.17 11.28
CA LEU A 11 0.89 9.63 10.33
C LEU A 11 1.58 8.61 9.44
N ASN A 12 1.26 7.33 9.66
CA ASN A 12 1.76 6.19 8.89
C ASN A 12 0.68 5.73 7.90
N CYS A 13 0.95 5.80 6.60
CA CYS A 13 0.16 5.05 5.61
C CYS A 13 0.67 3.59 5.61
N HIS A 14 0.17 2.84 6.58
CA HIS A 14 0.55 1.44 6.78
C HIS A 14 0.05 0.58 5.60
N GLN A 15 0.83 -0.46 5.32
CA GLN A 15 0.46 -1.58 4.48
C GLN A 15 1.22 -2.80 5.00
N ASP A 16 0.64 -3.97 4.84
CA ASP A 16 1.35 -5.23 4.81
C ASP A 16 0.84 -6.06 3.63
N VAL A 17 1.73 -6.82 2.97
CA VAL A 17 1.44 -7.64 1.78
C VAL A 17 0.59 -6.92 0.71
N PHE A 18 0.82 -5.62 0.54
CA PHE A 18 0.15 -4.73 -0.43
C PHE A 18 -1.35 -4.49 -0.18
N SER A 19 -2.21 -5.52 -0.20
CA SER A 19 -3.67 -5.35 -0.17
C SER A 19 -4.42 -6.63 0.25
N ARG A 20 -5.71 -6.49 0.58
CA ARG A 20 -6.58 -7.62 0.96
C ARG A 20 -6.83 -8.62 -0.17
N PHE A 21 -6.58 -8.23 -1.41
CA PHE A 21 -6.51 -9.15 -2.56
C PHE A 21 -5.40 -10.21 -2.45
N PHE A 22 -4.40 -9.93 -1.61
CA PHE A 22 -3.18 -10.69 -1.36
C PHE A 22 -3.03 -11.06 0.13
N CYS A 23 -4.18 -11.23 0.81
CA CYS A 23 -4.31 -11.73 2.19
C CYS A 23 -4.01 -10.74 3.33
N ASP A 24 -3.86 -9.43 3.09
CA ASP A 24 -3.50 -8.49 4.17
C ASP A 24 -4.08 -7.06 3.97
N GLU A 25 -3.39 -5.96 4.28
CA GLU A 25 -3.96 -4.60 4.29
C GLU A 25 -3.10 -3.47 3.69
N GLY A 26 -3.74 -2.32 3.41
CA GLY A 26 -3.07 -1.09 2.99
C GLY A 26 -3.63 -0.49 1.70
N VAL A 27 -3.23 -1.02 0.54
CA VAL A 27 -3.57 -0.45 -0.77
C VAL A 27 -5.04 -0.74 -1.15
N PRO A 28 -5.83 0.26 -1.56
CA PRO A 28 -7.22 0.09 -1.99
C PRO A 28 -7.45 -0.92 -3.13
N ASP A 29 -8.57 -1.64 -3.06
CA ASP A 29 -9.02 -2.64 -4.04
C ASP A 29 -8.94 -2.19 -5.50
N TRP A 30 -9.28 -0.94 -5.80
CA TRP A 30 -9.28 -0.44 -7.17
C TRP A 30 -7.86 -0.38 -7.77
N ILE A 31 -6.84 -0.16 -6.94
CA ILE A 31 -5.44 -0.27 -7.35
C ILE A 31 -5.14 -1.74 -7.58
N ALA A 32 -5.38 -2.62 -6.59
CA ALA A 32 -5.10 -4.06 -6.71
C ALA A 32 -5.75 -4.72 -7.94
N LYS A 33 -7.01 -4.39 -8.25
CA LYS A 33 -7.73 -4.86 -9.45
C LYS A 33 -7.13 -4.32 -10.75
N ASN A 34 -6.61 -3.09 -10.75
CA ASN A 34 -5.93 -2.47 -11.89
C ASN A 34 -4.52 -3.04 -12.14
N LEU A 35 -4.00 -3.94 -11.30
CA LEU A 35 -2.70 -4.61 -11.49
C LEU A 35 -2.81 -5.82 -12.44
N GLY A 36 -4.03 -6.19 -12.84
CA GLY A 36 -4.30 -7.21 -13.86
C GLY A 36 -4.62 -8.59 -13.30
N ALA A 37 -5.46 -9.32 -14.03
CA ALA A 37 -5.93 -10.65 -13.62
C ALA A 37 -4.81 -11.70 -13.55
N ASP A 38 -3.67 -11.48 -14.22
CA ASP A 38 -2.54 -12.39 -14.17
C ASP A 38 -1.75 -12.25 -12.86
N THR A 39 -1.59 -11.04 -12.33
CA THR A 39 -0.97 -10.78 -11.02
C THR A 39 -1.74 -11.47 -9.88
N LEU A 40 -3.07 -11.53 -9.98
CA LEU A 40 -3.94 -12.28 -9.05
C LEU A 40 -3.79 -13.81 -9.15
N LYS A 41 -3.34 -14.34 -10.29
CA LYS A 41 -2.98 -15.77 -10.45
C LYS A 41 -1.55 -16.03 -9.95
N GLU A 42 -0.63 -15.11 -10.23
CA GLU A 42 0.79 -15.17 -9.85
C GLU A 42 1.02 -15.01 -8.33
N PHE A 43 0.04 -14.51 -7.58
CA PHE A 43 0.04 -14.57 -6.12
C PHE A 43 0.26 -16.00 -5.57
N LEU A 44 -0.11 -17.02 -6.35
CA LEU A 44 0.00 -18.44 -5.99
C LEU A 44 1.34 -19.07 -6.46
N LEU A 45 2.39 -18.26 -6.61
CA LEU A 45 3.75 -18.71 -6.98
C LEU A 45 4.78 -18.06 -6.06
N PRO A 46 5.79 -18.78 -5.53
CA PRO A 46 6.07 -20.21 -5.74
C PRO A 46 5.27 -21.15 -4.83
N PHE A 47 4.50 -20.63 -3.87
CA PHE A 47 3.73 -21.46 -2.93
C PHE A 47 2.48 -22.02 -3.62
N PRO A 48 2.23 -23.34 -3.63
CA PRO A 48 1.06 -23.97 -4.24
C PRO A 48 -0.22 -23.79 -3.39
N LEU A 49 -0.45 -22.55 -2.95
CA LEU A 49 -1.64 -22.12 -2.25
C LEU A 49 -2.79 -22.13 -3.26
N ASN A 50 -3.93 -22.69 -2.89
CA ASN A 50 -5.14 -22.61 -3.69
C ASN A 50 -6.23 -21.96 -2.86
N PHE A 51 -6.14 -20.64 -2.75
CA PHE A 51 -7.11 -19.85 -2.01
C PHE A 51 -8.44 -19.82 -2.77
N LYS A 52 -9.48 -20.31 -2.10
CA LYS A 52 -10.85 -19.92 -2.42
C LYS A 52 -10.97 -18.41 -2.23
N ARG A 53 -11.75 -17.77 -3.10
CA ARG A 53 -12.09 -16.36 -2.98
C ARG A 53 -13.57 -16.20 -2.63
N GLU A 54 -13.88 -15.22 -1.81
CA GLU A 54 -15.26 -14.89 -1.40
C GLU A 54 -16.05 -14.38 -2.63
N PRO A 55 -17.31 -14.82 -2.86
CA PRO A 55 -18.06 -14.45 -4.06
C PRO A 55 -18.30 -12.95 -4.23
N ASP A 56 -18.51 -12.24 -3.11
CA ASP A 56 -18.97 -10.84 -3.12
C ASP A 56 -17.81 -9.83 -3.19
N THR A 57 -16.63 -10.21 -2.71
CA THR A 57 -15.47 -9.32 -2.57
C THR A 57 -14.25 -9.75 -3.37
N GLU A 58 -14.22 -11.00 -3.83
CA GLU A 58 -13.07 -11.66 -4.47
C GLU A 58 -11.82 -11.77 -3.57
N TYR A 59 -11.90 -11.42 -2.28
CA TYR A 59 -10.79 -11.61 -1.34
C TYR A 59 -10.54 -13.11 -1.07
N PRO A 60 -9.29 -13.53 -0.80
CA PRO A 60 -9.00 -14.86 -0.28
C PRO A 60 -9.78 -15.15 1.02
N VAL A 61 -10.27 -16.38 1.19
CA VAL A 61 -10.97 -16.81 2.42
C VAL A 61 -10.02 -16.74 3.62
N LEU A 62 -10.40 -15.99 4.66
CA LEU A 62 -9.59 -15.67 5.83
C LEU A 62 -8.94 -16.91 6.48
N ASP A 63 -9.76 -17.92 6.78
CA ASP A 63 -9.34 -19.17 7.43
C ASP A 63 -8.31 -19.99 6.64
N GLN A 64 -8.15 -19.73 5.34
CA GLN A 64 -7.16 -20.42 4.52
C GLN A 64 -5.79 -19.76 4.57
N TYR A 65 -5.73 -18.42 4.56
CA TYR A 65 -4.46 -17.70 4.53
C TYR A 65 -3.87 -17.44 5.92
N LEU A 66 -4.68 -17.43 6.98
CA LEU A 66 -4.17 -17.39 8.36
C LEU A 66 -3.40 -18.67 8.77
N GLN A 67 -3.35 -19.69 7.91
CA GLN A 67 -2.57 -20.92 8.13
C GLN A 67 -1.06 -20.74 7.88
N HIS A 68 -0.65 -19.61 7.29
CA HIS A 68 0.74 -19.28 7.03
C HIS A 68 1.10 -17.90 7.61
N PRO A 69 2.35 -17.68 8.07
CA PRO A 69 2.81 -16.36 8.48
C PRO A 69 2.71 -15.35 7.33
N PHE A 70 1.99 -14.24 7.53
CA PHE A 70 1.74 -13.22 6.50
C PHE A 70 3.02 -12.76 5.78
N ALA A 71 4.13 -12.65 6.51
CA ALA A 71 5.44 -12.29 5.98
C ALA A 71 5.94 -13.19 4.83
N GLN A 72 5.44 -14.43 4.71
CA GLN A 72 5.77 -15.32 3.60
C GLN A 72 5.16 -14.85 2.27
N TYR A 73 4.03 -14.14 2.29
CA TYR A 73 3.34 -13.69 1.09
C TYR A 73 4.09 -12.58 0.33
N TYR A 74 4.99 -11.85 0.98
CA TYR A 74 5.94 -10.94 0.31
C TYR A 74 6.86 -11.64 -0.71
N PHE A 75 7.06 -12.95 -0.60
CA PHE A 75 7.84 -13.74 -1.56
C PHE A 75 7.00 -14.28 -2.74
N THR A 76 5.72 -13.91 -2.82
CA THR A 76 4.86 -14.32 -3.95
C THR A 76 5.12 -13.46 -5.18
N GLN A 77 5.00 -14.07 -6.37
CA GLN A 77 5.24 -13.37 -7.64
C GLN A 77 4.22 -12.25 -7.88
N GLY A 78 2.96 -12.45 -7.44
CA GLY A 78 1.92 -11.42 -7.42
C GLY A 78 2.38 -10.17 -6.64
N VAL A 79 2.65 -10.32 -5.35
CA VAL A 79 3.03 -9.18 -4.46
C VAL A 79 4.29 -8.48 -4.96
N ILE A 80 5.30 -9.22 -5.44
CA ILE A 80 6.50 -8.64 -6.05
C ILE A 80 6.15 -7.78 -7.30
N ASN A 81 5.22 -8.25 -8.13
CA ASN A 81 4.75 -7.51 -9.30
C ASN A 81 3.87 -6.31 -8.92
N ASP A 82 3.06 -6.41 -7.87
CA ASP A 82 2.24 -5.29 -7.36
C ASP A 82 3.12 -4.13 -6.88
N PHE A 83 4.12 -4.42 -6.04
CA PHE A 83 5.10 -3.43 -5.61
C PHE A 83 5.88 -2.84 -6.81
N LYS A 84 6.27 -3.68 -7.78
CA LYS A 84 6.91 -3.20 -9.01
C LYS A 84 6.03 -2.21 -9.77
N VAL A 85 4.74 -2.49 -9.95
CA VAL A 85 3.83 -1.59 -10.67
C VAL A 85 3.61 -0.27 -9.93
N LEU A 86 3.42 -0.31 -8.61
CA LEU A 86 3.40 0.88 -7.76
C LEU A 86 4.69 1.71 -7.93
N CYS A 87 5.85 1.05 -7.96
CA CYS A 87 7.15 1.68 -8.12
C CYS A 87 7.42 2.27 -9.51
N THR A 88 6.91 1.66 -10.58
CA THR A 88 7.12 2.11 -11.97
C THR A 88 6.02 3.02 -12.50
N ASN A 89 5.05 3.39 -11.65
CA ASN A 89 3.83 4.09 -12.05
C ASN A 89 3.08 3.40 -13.20
N GLY A 90 2.86 2.09 -13.11
CA GLY A 90 1.88 1.49 -14.02
C GLY A 90 0.48 2.04 -13.70
N ASN A 91 -0.30 2.28 -14.73
CA ASN A 91 -1.72 2.64 -14.65
C ASN A 91 -2.04 3.91 -13.80
N GLY A 92 -1.08 4.83 -13.63
CA GLY A 92 -1.27 6.10 -12.90
C GLY A 92 -1.37 5.95 -11.37
N ILE A 93 -1.02 4.77 -10.85
CA ILE A 93 -1.15 4.43 -9.42
C ILE A 93 -0.26 5.35 -8.54
N LEU A 94 0.89 5.80 -9.06
CA LEU A 94 1.78 6.69 -8.32
C LEU A 94 1.20 8.10 -8.19
N GLU A 95 0.60 8.68 -9.23
CA GLU A 95 -0.06 9.99 -9.11
C GLU A 95 -1.24 9.95 -8.14
N ALA A 96 -1.98 8.83 -8.10
CA ALA A 96 -3.06 8.65 -7.14
C ALA A 96 -2.54 8.62 -5.69
N PHE A 97 -1.47 7.86 -5.43
CA PHE A 97 -0.81 7.81 -4.11
C PHE A 97 -0.22 9.16 -3.69
N ALA A 98 0.42 9.88 -4.62
CA ALA A 98 0.91 11.23 -4.37
C ALA A 98 -0.24 12.22 -4.09
N SER A 99 -1.37 12.10 -4.79
CA SER A 99 -2.54 12.96 -4.60
C SER A 99 -3.24 12.71 -3.27
N PHE A 100 -3.31 11.45 -2.82
CA PHE A 100 -3.75 11.10 -1.46
C PHE A 100 -2.90 11.81 -0.41
N TRP A 101 -1.56 11.71 -0.51
CA TRP A 101 -0.67 12.35 0.45
C TRP A 101 -0.70 13.88 0.42
N ARG A 102 -0.93 14.51 -0.73
CA ARG A 102 -1.22 15.96 -0.79
C ARG A 102 -2.47 16.32 0.02
N ALA A 103 -3.56 15.58 -0.16
CA ALA A 103 -4.81 15.83 0.58
C ALA A 103 -4.63 15.65 2.10
N VAL A 104 -3.91 14.60 2.52
CA VAL A 104 -3.57 14.38 3.93
C VAL A 104 -2.70 15.52 4.47
N ALA A 105 -1.60 15.87 3.79
CA ALA A 105 -0.72 16.95 4.22
C ALA A 105 -1.46 18.29 4.33
N SER A 106 -2.28 18.67 3.34
CA SER A 106 -3.09 19.88 3.38
C SER A 106 -4.11 19.88 4.53
N TYR A 107 -4.72 18.74 4.87
CA TYR A 107 -5.67 18.65 5.99
C TYR A 107 -5.02 18.86 7.36
N PHE A 108 -3.74 18.49 7.51
CA PHE A 108 -2.98 18.59 8.76
C PHE A 108 -2.07 19.83 8.85
N ALA A 109 -1.79 20.53 7.74
CA ALA A 109 -0.87 21.67 7.69
C ALA A 109 -1.19 22.78 8.71
N ASP A 110 -2.46 23.18 8.81
CA ASP A 110 -2.91 24.26 9.70
C ASP A 110 -3.29 23.79 11.11
N ARG A 111 -3.07 22.50 11.43
CA ARG A 111 -3.45 21.92 12.72
C ARG A 111 -2.27 21.98 13.69
N SER A 112 -2.28 23.00 14.55
CA SER A 112 -1.30 23.24 15.62
C SER A 112 -1.40 22.22 16.78
N GLY A 113 -1.35 20.93 16.46
CA GLY A 113 -1.76 19.84 17.35
C GLY A 113 -0.83 18.63 17.41
N GLY A 114 0.42 18.78 16.97
CA GLY A 114 1.48 17.79 17.22
C GLY A 114 1.73 16.75 16.12
N TYR A 115 1.37 17.05 14.87
CA TYR A 115 1.73 16.24 13.70
C TYR A 115 3.06 16.74 13.11
N HIS A 116 4.19 16.38 13.71
CA HIS A 116 5.52 16.88 13.28
C HIS A 116 6.08 16.14 12.06
N THR A 117 5.63 14.92 11.81
CA THR A 117 6.13 14.10 10.70
C THR A 117 4.98 13.31 10.09
N VAL A 118 4.58 13.72 8.89
CA VAL A 118 4.05 12.79 7.88
C VAL A 118 5.23 11.99 7.36
N GLY A 119 5.18 10.67 7.44
CA GLY A 119 6.30 9.85 7.00
C GLY A 119 5.90 8.45 6.58
N PHE A 120 6.76 7.87 5.77
CA PHE A 120 6.63 6.51 5.26
C PHE A 120 7.39 5.59 6.21
N GLY A 121 6.72 4.59 6.79
CA GLY A 121 7.38 3.64 7.69
C GLY A 121 8.50 2.86 6.97
N PRO A 122 9.59 2.47 7.67
CA PRO A 122 10.74 1.83 7.03
C PRO A 122 10.47 0.39 6.55
N SER A 123 9.37 -0.25 6.97
CA SER A 123 8.85 -1.49 6.36
C SER A 123 7.87 -1.22 5.21
N SER A 124 7.46 0.04 5.00
CA SER A 124 6.25 0.39 4.25
C SER A 124 6.51 0.88 2.83
N VAL A 125 7.73 1.37 2.51
CA VAL A 125 8.09 1.84 1.15
C VAL A 125 9.58 1.67 0.83
N SER A 126 9.91 1.01 -0.29
CA SER A 126 11.01 1.47 -1.16
C SER A 126 10.95 0.86 -2.57
N CYS A 127 10.63 1.70 -3.55
CA CYS A 127 11.59 1.93 -4.64
C CYS A 127 12.03 3.41 -4.56
N SER A 128 13.05 3.64 -3.72
CA SER A 128 13.61 4.96 -3.37
C SER A 128 12.55 6.06 -3.19
N ASP A 129 11.65 5.86 -2.22
CA ASP A 129 10.61 6.81 -1.79
C ASP A 129 9.61 7.22 -2.89
N VAL A 130 9.38 6.34 -3.88
CA VAL A 130 8.40 6.42 -4.99
C VAL A 130 8.30 7.78 -5.74
N GLN A 131 9.30 8.21 -6.50
CA GLN A 131 10.72 7.90 -6.40
C GLN A 131 11.43 9.17 -5.89
N LYS A 132 11.03 9.68 -4.71
CA LYS A 132 11.32 11.02 -4.14
C LYS A 132 10.50 12.22 -4.61
N VAL A 133 9.38 12.00 -5.29
CA VAL A 133 8.16 12.86 -5.31
C VAL A 133 7.07 12.17 -6.17
N ALA A 134 7.43 11.15 -6.96
CA ALA A 134 7.50 11.22 -8.43
C ALA A 134 8.43 12.27 -9.12
N ARG A 135 9.33 12.95 -8.38
CA ARG A 135 10.23 14.02 -8.90
C ARG A 135 9.66 15.43 -8.73
N SER A 136 10.30 16.30 -7.95
CA SER A 136 9.96 17.73 -7.68
C SER A 136 10.03 18.66 -8.90
N ASP A 137 9.95 18.08 -10.10
CA ASP A 137 10.80 18.44 -11.23
C ASP A 137 10.08 18.36 -12.59
N SER A 138 8.76 18.42 -12.61
CA SER A 138 8.04 19.08 -13.71
C SER A 138 8.05 20.62 -13.57
N GLN A 139 8.88 21.14 -12.64
CA GLN A 139 9.40 22.51 -12.48
C GLN A 139 8.52 23.64 -13.01
N SER A 140 7.93 24.43 -12.12
CA SER A 140 7.43 25.79 -12.38
C SER A 140 6.68 25.93 -13.72
N ARG A 141 5.47 25.39 -13.79
CA ARG A 141 4.50 25.61 -14.87
C ARG A 141 3.10 25.80 -14.28
#